data_AF-A0A4V5ZWU8-F1
#
_entry.id   AF-A0A4V5ZWU8-F1
#
_cell.length_a   1.000
_cell.length_b   1.000
_cell.length_c   1.000
_cell.angle_alpha   90.00
_cell.angle_beta   90.00
_cell.angle_gamma   90.00
#
_symmetry.space_group_name_H-M   'P 1'
#
loop_
_entity.id
_entity.type
_entity.pdbx_description
1 polymer ?
#
loop_
_entity_poly.entity_id
_entity_poly.type
_entity_poly.pdbx_seq_one_letter_code
_entity_poly.pdbx_strand_id
1 'polypeptide(L)'
;MEFAPLNVPLNRRLETAAVLFHVMNFTLFPILSFVIPLILLFSPFFPLVIAYFIYLYYDWDTPAKGSRPSEWFRNWSIWKRFADYFPVKIVKTAEIPPDHNYIFGSHPHGVICHGIFCAAGTEGAGFSKIFPGIIPSLGYSENPVYDAAQEMAGHGYGVYLRC
;
A
#
# COMPACT_ATOMS: atom_id res chain seq x y z
N MET A 1 0.33 3.66 32.33
CA MET A 1 0.26 2.62 31.28
C MET A 1 -0.64 1.52 31.82
N GLU A 2 -1.83 1.37 31.26
CA GLU A 2 -2.74 0.26 31.58
C GLU A 2 -2.31 -0.93 30.72
N PHE A 3 -1.94 -2.04 31.34
CA PHE A 3 -1.52 -3.24 30.61
C PHE A 3 -2.74 -3.89 29.95
N ALA A 4 -2.58 -4.40 28.73
CA ALA A 4 -3.63 -5.11 28.04
C ALA A 4 -4.11 -6.31 28.88
N PRO A 5 -5.43 -6.52 29.02
CA PRO A 5 -5.97 -7.62 29.82
C PRO A 5 -5.51 -8.97 29.26
N LEU A 6 -5.08 -9.88 30.16
CA LEU A 6 -4.62 -11.23 29.81
C LEU A 6 -5.67 -12.06 29.04
N ASN A 7 -6.95 -11.78 29.26
CA ASN A 7 -8.06 -12.48 28.61
C ASN A 7 -8.66 -11.67 27.46
N VAL A 8 -7.89 -11.51 26.37
CA VAL A 8 -8.39 -10.95 25.11
C VAL A 8 -8.98 -12.03 24.20
N PRO A 9 -10.15 -11.79 23.58
CA PRO A 9 -10.78 -12.74 22.66
C PRO A 9 -9.94 -12.95 21.38
N LEU A 10 -10.12 -14.09 20.72
CA LEU A 10 -9.28 -14.51 19.58
C LEU A 10 -9.28 -13.52 18.41
N ASN A 11 -10.41 -12.84 18.16
CA ASN A 11 -10.51 -11.82 17.11
C ASN A 11 -9.50 -10.68 17.33
N ARG A 12 -9.43 -10.13 18.54
CA ARG A 12 -8.47 -9.06 18.89
C ARG A 12 -7.02 -9.51 18.78
N ARG A 13 -6.74 -10.79 19.07
CA ARG A 13 -5.40 -11.38 18.88
C ARG A 13 -5.03 -11.47 17.41
N LEU A 14 -5.96 -11.89 16.56
CA LEU A 14 -5.75 -11.99 15.11
C LEU A 14 -5.59 -10.62 14.46
N GLU A 15 -6.33 -9.61 14.93
CA GLU A 15 -6.15 -8.21 14.53
C GLU A 15 -4.75 -7.70 14.92
N THR A 16 -4.33 -7.94 16.17
CA THR A 16 -2.96 -7.58 16.63
C THR A 16 -1.89 -8.31 15.82
N ALA A 17 -2.11 -9.59 15.50
CA ALA A 17 -1.21 -10.37 14.65
C ALA A 17 -1.15 -9.83 13.23
N ALA A 18 -2.26 -9.32 12.68
CA ALA A 18 -2.29 -8.67 11.37
C ALA A 18 -1.47 -7.37 11.35
N VAL A 19 -1.57 -6.57 12.43
CA VAL A 19 -0.73 -5.37 12.59
C VAL A 19 0.74 -5.74 12.72
N LEU A 20 1.07 -6.73 13.56
CA LEU A 20 2.43 -7.20 13.72
C LEU A 20 2.99 -7.73 12.39
N PHE A 21 2.21 -8.53 11.67
CA PHE A 21 2.58 -9.00 10.34
C PHE A 21 2.88 -7.85 9.40
N HIS A 22 2.01 -6.83 9.33
CA HIS A 22 2.21 -5.67 8.47
C HIS A 22 3.49 -4.89 8.83
N VAL A 23 3.71 -4.62 10.12
CA VAL A 23 4.90 -3.89 10.60
C VAL A 23 6.18 -4.69 10.33
N MET A 24 6.18 -5.98 10.63
CA MET A 24 7.32 -6.87 10.36
C MET A 24 7.59 -6.97 8.85
N ASN A 25 6.54 -7.09 8.04
CA ASN A 25 6.68 -7.14 6.57
C ASN A 25 7.33 -5.85 6.05
N PHE A 26 6.87 -4.69 6.51
CA PHE A 26 7.40 -3.40 6.10
C PHE A 26 8.89 -3.22 6.47
N THR A 27 9.32 -3.72 7.63
CA THR A 27 10.72 -3.58 8.06
C THR A 27 11.63 -4.69 7.53
N LEU A 28 11.17 -5.95 7.52
CA LEU A 28 12.02 -7.10 7.20
C LEU A 28 12.20 -7.30 5.69
N PHE A 29 11.17 -7.07 4.86
CA PHE A 29 11.29 -7.29 3.42
C PHE A 29 12.38 -6.43 2.76
N PRO A 30 12.49 -5.12 3.06
CA PRO A 30 13.60 -4.31 2.53
C PRO A 30 14.96 -4.86 2.92
N ILE A 31 15.14 -5.26 4.19
CA ILE A 31 16.40 -5.84 4.69
C ILE A 31 16.72 -7.14 3.94
N LEU A 32 15.75 -8.05 3.84
CA LEU A 32 15.92 -9.33 3.14
C LEU A 32 16.20 -9.14 1.64
N SER A 33 15.53 -8.18 1.00
CA SER A 33 15.76 -7.86 -0.42
C SER A 33 17.18 -7.37 -0.70
N PHE A 34 17.86 -6.79 0.30
CA PHE A 34 19.25 -6.38 0.19
C PHE A 34 20.22 -7.51 0.57
N VAL A 35 19.95 -8.22 1.66
CA VAL A 35 20.85 -9.25 2.20
C VAL A 35 20.87 -10.52 1.34
N ILE A 36 19.72 -10.98 0.83
CA ILE A 36 19.64 -12.24 0.07
C ILE A 36 20.48 -12.18 -1.21
N PRO A 37 20.37 -11.16 -2.09
CA PRO A 37 21.22 -11.07 -3.28
C PRO A 37 22.72 -11.00 -2.95
N LEU A 38 23.10 -10.33 -1.87
CA LEU A 38 24.51 -10.25 -1.44
C LEU A 38 25.05 -11.63 -1.07
N ILE A 39 24.28 -12.44 -0.34
CA ILE A 39 24.68 -13.82 -0.01
C ILE A 39 24.74 -14.68 -1.28
N LEU A 40 23.73 -14.57 -2.16
CA LEU A 40 23.66 -15.36 -3.39
C LEU A 40 24.81 -15.06 -4.36
N LEU A 41 25.33 -13.83 -4.36
CA LEU A 41 26.46 -13.42 -5.19
C LEU A 41 27.74 -14.23 -4.90
N PHE A 42 27.95 -14.64 -3.65
CA PHE A 42 29.09 -15.47 -3.23
C PHE A 42 28.80 -16.97 -3.27
N SER A 43 27.67 -17.36 -3.87
CA SER A 43 27.23 -18.75 -3.99
C SER A 43 27.19 -19.20 -5.47
N PRO A 44 27.08 -20.51 -5.75
CA PRO A 44 26.85 -21.01 -7.11
C PRO A 44 25.57 -20.49 -7.78
N PHE A 45 24.65 -19.89 -7.00
CA PHE A 45 23.39 -19.32 -7.49
C PHE A 45 23.50 -17.85 -7.96
N PHE A 46 24.72 -17.29 -8.02
CA PHE A 46 24.94 -15.92 -8.53
C PHE A 46 24.31 -15.61 -9.91
N PRO A 47 24.11 -16.57 -10.86
CA PRO A 47 23.43 -16.26 -12.12
C PRO A 47 22.00 -15.78 -11.92
N LEU A 48 21.32 -16.18 -10.84
CA LEU A 48 19.98 -15.69 -10.50
C LEU A 48 20.00 -14.20 -10.14
N VAL A 49 21.05 -13.75 -9.45
CA VAL A 49 21.25 -12.35 -9.09
C VAL A 49 21.47 -11.51 -10.36
N ILE A 50 22.31 -11.99 -11.29
CA ILE A 50 22.54 -11.32 -12.58
C ILE A 50 21.23 -11.24 -13.38
N ALA A 51 20.48 -12.34 -13.50
CA ALA A 51 19.19 -12.35 -14.19
C ALA A 51 18.19 -11.37 -13.56
N TYR A 52 18.15 -11.28 -12.22
CA TYR A 52 17.31 -10.32 -11.51
C TYR A 52 17.71 -8.87 -11.80
N PHE A 53 19.01 -8.55 -11.83
CA PHE A 53 19.47 -7.19 -12.18
C PHE A 53 19.18 -6.82 -13.64
N ILE A 54 19.27 -7.77 -14.57
CA ILE A 54 18.85 -7.55 -15.97
C ILE A 54 17.34 -7.24 -16.03
N TYR A 55 16.52 -8.02 -15.32
CA TYR A 55 15.09 -7.75 -15.19
C TYR A 55 14.85 -6.35 -14.59
N LEU A 56 15.55 -5.99 -13.51
CA LEU A 56 15.42 -4.68 -12.85
C LEU A 56 15.79 -3.52 -13.79
N TYR A 57 16.83 -3.68 -14.62
CA TYR A 57 17.21 -2.69 -15.62
C TYR A 57 16.11 -2.51 -16.69
N TYR A 58 15.51 -3.60 -17.15
CA TYR A 58 14.39 -3.53 -18.09
C TYR A 58 13.13 -2.92 -17.47
N ASP A 59 12.85 -3.23 -16.20
CA ASP A 59 11.65 -2.82 -15.46
C ASP A 59 11.81 -1.46 -14.75
N TRP A 60 12.92 -0.75 -14.98
CA TRP A 60 13.32 0.46 -14.25
C TRP A 60 12.26 1.57 -14.26
N ASP A 61 11.55 1.75 -15.38
CA ASP A 61 10.55 2.80 -15.54
C ASP A 61 9.16 2.41 -15.01
N THR A 62 8.93 1.14 -14.68
CA THR A 62 7.60 0.65 -14.26
C THR A 62 7.03 1.42 -13.06
N PRO A 63 7.80 1.78 -12.02
CA PRO A 63 7.30 2.60 -10.92
C PRO A 63 6.71 3.95 -11.35
N ALA A 64 7.22 4.56 -12.42
CA ALA A 64 6.75 5.85 -12.94
C ALA A 64 5.54 5.72 -13.90
N LYS A 65 5.33 4.55 -14.51
CA LYS A 65 4.28 4.30 -15.52
C LYS A 65 3.01 3.68 -14.93
N GLY A 66 2.90 3.66 -13.60
CA GLY A 66 1.84 2.96 -12.88
C GLY A 66 2.30 1.60 -12.39
N SER A 67 2.08 1.35 -11.11
CA SER A 67 2.42 0.09 -10.45
C SER A 67 1.67 -1.11 -11.07
N ARG A 68 2.13 -2.34 -10.77
CA ARG A 68 1.46 -3.60 -11.14
C ARG A 68 0.79 -4.19 -9.89
N PRO A 69 -0.43 -3.75 -9.51
CA PRO A 69 -1.09 -4.27 -8.32
C PRO A 69 -1.37 -5.77 -8.46
N SER A 70 -1.00 -6.53 -7.44
CA SER A 70 -1.36 -7.94 -7.35
C SER A 70 -2.72 -8.09 -6.67
N GLU A 71 -3.77 -8.38 -7.44
CA GLU A 71 -5.12 -8.61 -6.90
C GLU A 71 -5.13 -9.70 -5.83
N TRP A 72 -4.33 -10.76 -6.00
CA TRP A 72 -4.22 -11.82 -5.00
C TRP A 72 -3.73 -11.29 -3.65
N PHE A 73 -2.65 -10.51 -3.64
CA PHE A 73 -2.14 -9.90 -2.42
C PHE A 73 -3.13 -8.88 -1.85
N ARG A 74 -3.71 -8.02 -2.69
CA ARG A 74 -4.69 -7.00 -2.27
C ARG A 74 -5.91 -7.60 -1.58
N ASN A 75 -6.34 -8.80 -1.98
CA ASN A 75 -7.52 -9.49 -1.45
C ASN A 75 -7.25 -10.40 -0.23
N TRP A 76 -6.03 -10.43 0.32
CA TRP A 76 -5.75 -11.24 1.50
C TRP A 76 -6.64 -10.87 2.70
N SER A 77 -7.11 -11.89 3.41
CA SER A 77 -7.99 -11.72 4.59
C SER A 77 -7.31 -10.99 5.75
N ILE A 78 -5.98 -10.96 5.78
CA ILE A 78 -5.20 -10.23 6.78
C ILE A 78 -5.45 -8.72 6.74
N TRP A 79 -5.72 -8.17 5.54
CA TRP A 79 -5.98 -6.73 5.39
C TRP A 79 -7.30 -6.31 6.00
N LYS A 80 -8.31 -7.18 5.99
CA LYS A 80 -9.58 -6.93 6.69
C LYS A 80 -9.36 -6.85 8.19
N ARG A 81 -8.55 -7.76 8.74
CA ARG A 81 -8.19 -7.75 10.17
C ARG A 81 -7.37 -6.53 10.56
N PHE A 82 -6.48 -6.08 9.67
CA PHE A 82 -5.74 -4.83 9.85
C PHE A 82 -6.67 -3.61 9.84
N ALA A 83 -7.62 -3.55 8.91
CA ALA A 83 -8.63 -2.50 8.84
C ALA A 83 -9.51 -2.48 10.11
N ASP A 84 -9.93 -3.65 10.60
CA ASP A 84 -10.77 -3.81 11.80
C ASP A 84 -10.05 -3.37 13.09
N TYR A 85 -8.71 -3.48 13.14
CA TYR A 85 -7.90 -3.03 14.28
C TYR A 85 -7.89 -1.50 14.43
N PHE A 86 -7.72 -0.76 13.31
CA PHE A 86 -7.66 0.70 13.24
C PHE A 86 -8.98 1.36 12.80
N PRO A 87 -10.11 0.68 12.99
CA PRO A 87 -11.37 0.87 12.27
C PRO A 87 -11.32 1.68 10.96
N VAL A 88 -10.46 1.28 10.02
CA VAL A 88 -10.27 2.01 8.75
C VAL A 88 -11.54 1.92 7.90
N LYS A 89 -12.11 3.07 7.54
CA LYS A 89 -13.31 3.17 6.69
C LYS A 89 -13.10 4.23 5.63
N ILE A 90 -13.56 3.93 4.42
CA ILE A 90 -13.60 4.90 3.33
C ILE A 90 -15.00 5.50 3.32
N VAL A 91 -15.08 6.83 3.49
CA VAL A 91 -16.34 7.57 3.37
C VAL A 91 -16.34 8.29 2.04
N LYS A 92 -17.25 7.89 1.16
CA LYS A 92 -17.46 8.55 -0.13
C LYS A 92 -18.21 9.86 0.11
N THR A 93 -17.59 10.99 -0.21
CA THR A 93 -18.15 12.34 -0.04
C THR A 93 -18.76 12.89 -1.33
N ALA A 94 -18.32 12.39 -2.49
CA ALA A 94 -18.81 12.79 -3.80
C ALA A 94 -18.88 11.57 -4.73
N GLU A 95 -19.75 11.65 -5.74
CA GLU A 95 -19.77 10.71 -6.85
C GLU A 95 -18.53 10.91 -7.73
N ILE A 96 -17.80 9.84 -7.97
CA ILE A 96 -16.56 9.82 -8.75
C ILE A 96 -16.79 8.87 -9.93
N PRO A 97 -17.07 9.40 -11.13
CA PRO A 97 -17.21 8.62 -12.36
C PRO A 97 -15.92 7.84 -12.71
N PRO A 98 -15.97 6.56 -13.11
CA PRO A 98 -14.78 5.76 -13.39
C PRO A 98 -14.13 6.02 -14.77
N ASP A 99 -14.65 6.97 -15.55
CA ASP A 99 -14.18 7.36 -16.89
C ASP A 99 -13.02 8.36 -16.87
N HIS A 100 -12.62 8.82 -15.68
CA HIS A 100 -11.51 9.74 -15.49
C HIS A 100 -10.46 9.20 -14.52
N ASN A 101 -9.26 9.77 -14.60
CA ASN A 101 -8.19 9.53 -13.63
C ASN A 101 -8.27 10.55 -12.50
N TYR A 102 -8.13 10.09 -11.25
CA TYR A 102 -8.20 10.92 -10.05
C TYR A 102 -6.94 10.78 -9.22
N ILE A 103 -6.58 11.87 -8.54
CA ILE A 103 -5.50 11.85 -7.56
C ILE A 103 -6.10 11.94 -6.17
N PHE A 104 -5.84 10.89 -5.38
CA PHE A 104 -6.26 10.81 -3.98
C PHE A 104 -5.15 11.33 -3.07
N GLY A 105 -5.40 12.46 -2.39
CA GLY A 105 -4.49 12.98 -1.36
C GLY A 105 -4.79 12.34 -0.01
N SER A 106 -3.76 11.85 0.70
CA SER A 106 -3.88 11.36 2.08
C SER A 106 -3.12 12.26 3.06
N HIS A 107 -3.83 12.84 4.03
CA HIS A 107 -3.25 13.69 5.06
C HIS A 107 -4.00 13.50 6.40
N PRO A 108 -3.30 13.43 7.55
CA PRO A 108 -1.84 13.47 7.71
C PRO A 108 -1.18 12.16 7.26
N HIS A 109 -0.11 12.27 6.48
CA HIS A 109 0.71 11.12 6.14
C HIS A 109 1.65 10.86 7.34
N GLY A 110 1.36 9.83 8.14
CA GLY A 110 2.40 9.28 9.01
C GLY A 110 3.56 8.76 8.15
N VAL A 111 4.76 8.60 8.73
CA VAL A 111 5.99 8.16 8.04
C VAL A 111 5.79 6.92 7.14
N ILE A 112 4.78 6.08 7.43
CA ILE A 112 4.55 4.79 6.77
C ILE A 112 3.19 4.73 6.03
N CYS A 113 2.38 5.79 6.00
CA CYS A 113 1.13 5.85 5.22
C CYS A 113 0.17 4.64 5.38
N HIS A 114 0.13 4.03 6.57
CA HIS A 114 -0.64 2.79 6.82
C HIS A 114 -2.14 2.91 6.49
N GLY A 115 -2.73 4.08 6.73
CA GLY A 115 -4.14 4.35 6.48
C GLY A 115 -4.49 4.24 5.00
N ILE A 116 -3.76 4.97 4.13
CA ILE A 116 -4.00 4.94 2.68
C ILE A 116 -3.62 3.60 2.05
N PHE A 117 -2.59 2.92 2.58
CA PHE A 117 -2.26 1.56 2.16
C PHE A 117 -3.41 0.59 2.46
N CYS A 118 -3.94 0.61 3.68
CA CYS A 118 -5.08 -0.23 4.04
C CYS A 118 -6.35 0.14 3.26
N ALA A 119 -6.61 1.44 3.08
CA ALA A 119 -7.80 1.95 2.41
C ALA A 119 -7.79 1.67 0.91
N ALA A 120 -6.76 2.11 0.17
CA ALA A 120 -6.73 2.04 -1.30
C ALA A 120 -5.72 1.01 -1.83
N GLY A 121 -4.60 0.80 -1.12
CA GLY A 121 -3.58 -0.18 -1.51
C GLY A 121 -4.01 -1.64 -1.36
N THR A 122 -5.04 -1.92 -0.56
CA THR A 122 -5.56 -3.27 -0.30
C THR A 122 -7.09 -3.26 -0.33
N GLU A 123 -7.71 -4.44 -0.30
CA GLU A 123 -9.17 -4.59 -0.15
C GLU A 123 -9.60 -4.71 1.33
N GLY A 124 -8.75 -4.25 2.27
CA GLY A 124 -9.06 -4.24 3.71
C GLY A 124 -10.29 -3.39 4.03
N ALA A 125 -10.36 -2.17 3.46
CA ALA A 125 -11.52 -1.29 3.58
C ALA A 125 -12.54 -1.42 2.42
N GLY A 126 -12.31 -2.34 1.48
CA GLY A 126 -13.19 -2.60 0.34
C GLY A 126 -13.22 -1.50 -0.71
N PHE A 127 -12.07 -0.94 -1.09
CA PHE A 127 -11.95 0.13 -2.08
C PHE A 127 -12.74 -0.16 -3.36
N SER A 128 -12.56 -1.35 -3.95
CA SER A 128 -13.18 -1.71 -5.24
C SER A 128 -14.71 -1.78 -5.16
N LYS A 129 -15.29 -1.93 -3.95
CA LYS A 129 -16.74 -1.89 -3.75
C LYS A 129 -17.28 -0.47 -3.67
N ILE A 130 -16.48 0.47 -3.17
CA ILE A 130 -16.87 1.88 -2.98
C ILE A 130 -16.63 2.68 -4.26
N PHE A 131 -15.56 2.35 -4.97
CA PHE A 131 -15.16 2.95 -6.25
C PHE A 131 -15.06 1.89 -7.34
N PRO A 132 -16.20 1.35 -7.82
CA PRO A 132 -16.18 0.32 -8.85
C PRO A 132 -15.60 0.88 -10.15
N GLY A 133 -14.67 0.15 -10.75
CA GLY A 133 -14.00 0.54 -12.00
C GLY A 133 -12.79 1.47 -11.82
N ILE A 134 -12.51 1.95 -10.61
CA ILE A 134 -11.30 2.72 -10.31
C ILE A 134 -10.19 1.77 -9.86
N ILE A 135 -9.05 1.80 -10.55
CA ILE A 135 -7.87 1.00 -10.22
C ILE A 135 -6.93 1.86 -9.37
N PRO A 136 -6.78 1.58 -8.05
CA PRO A 136 -5.91 2.37 -7.21
C PRO A 136 -4.45 2.00 -7.47
N SER A 137 -3.59 3.02 -7.56
CA SER A 137 -2.14 2.87 -7.49
C SER A 137 -1.61 3.84 -6.44
N LEU A 138 -0.61 3.39 -5.66
CA LEU A 138 0.02 4.21 -4.65
C LEU A 138 1.37 4.68 -5.18
N GLY A 139 1.57 5.99 -5.15
CA GLY A 139 2.84 6.64 -5.42
C GLY A 139 3.19 7.57 -4.27
N TYR A 140 4.49 7.77 -4.05
CA TYR A 140 4.97 8.90 -3.28
C TYR A 140 5.20 10.06 -4.24
N SER A 141 4.64 11.22 -3.92
CA SER A 141 4.80 12.42 -4.74
C SER A 141 6.12 13.10 -4.40
N GLU A 142 7.06 13.09 -5.35
CA GLU A 142 8.12 14.10 -5.41
C GLU A 142 7.57 15.33 -6.15
N ASN A 143 8.06 16.53 -5.80
CA ASN A 143 7.56 17.86 -6.24
C ASN A 143 6.75 17.93 -7.57
N PRO A 144 7.21 17.41 -8.72
CA PRO A 144 6.45 17.50 -9.98
C PRO A 144 5.08 16.78 -9.97
N VAL A 145 4.92 15.69 -9.21
CA VAL A 145 3.61 15.01 -9.07
C VAL A 145 2.71 15.81 -8.14
N TYR A 146 3.28 16.57 -7.21
CA TYR A 146 2.55 17.45 -6.30
C TYR A 146 1.97 18.63 -7.06
N ASP A 147 2.77 19.24 -7.92
CA ASP A 147 2.35 20.33 -8.81
C ASP A 147 1.25 19.86 -9.76
N ALA A 148 1.42 18.69 -10.40
CA ALA A 148 0.39 18.08 -11.25
C ALA A 148 -0.88 17.71 -10.46
N ALA A 149 -0.75 17.22 -9.22
CA ALA A 149 -1.89 16.94 -8.35
C ALA A 149 -2.63 18.22 -7.93
N GLN A 150 -1.90 19.31 -7.69
CA GLN A 150 -2.48 20.61 -7.36
C GLN A 150 -3.17 21.24 -8.57
N GLU A 151 -2.59 21.10 -9.77
CA GLU A 151 -3.17 21.54 -11.03
C GLU A 151 -4.46 20.75 -11.34
N MET A 152 -4.42 19.42 -11.26
CA MET A 152 -5.60 18.56 -11.44
C MET A 152 -6.68 18.81 -10.37
N ALA A 153 -6.29 19.10 -9.12
CA ALA A 153 -7.22 19.51 -8.07
C ALA A 153 -7.86 20.87 -8.38
N GLY A 154 -7.12 21.81 -8.98
CA GLY A 154 -7.65 23.09 -9.47
C GLY A 154 -8.68 22.93 -10.59
N HIS A 155 -8.62 21.84 -11.34
CA HIS A 155 -9.61 21.47 -12.36
C HIS A 155 -10.77 20.60 -11.83
N GLY A 156 -10.84 20.33 -10.52
CA GLY A 156 -11.92 19.58 -9.89
C GLY A 156 -11.74 18.06 -9.82
N TYR A 157 -10.54 17.53 -10.14
CA TYR A 157 -10.24 16.09 -10.14
C TYR A 157 -9.50 15.60 -8.89
N GLY A 158 -9.36 16.45 -7.85
CA GLY A 158 -8.68 16.13 -6.60
C GLY A 158 -9.63 15.62 -5.53
N VAL A 159 -9.36 14.45 -4.96
CA VAL A 159 -10.18 13.85 -3.89
C VAL A 159 -9.34 13.65 -2.64
N TYR A 160 -9.78 14.23 -1.52
CA TYR A 160 -9.07 14.09 -0.24
C TYR A 160 -9.62 12.92 0.55
N LEU A 161 -8.75 11.95 0.86
CA LEU A 161 -9.04 10.88 1.80
C LEU A 161 -8.60 11.33 3.19
N ARG A 162 -9.59 11.52 4.07
CA ARG A 162 -9.34 11.73 5.50
C ARG A 162 -9.31 10.36 6.17
N CYS A 163 -8.13 9.94 6.59
CA CYS A 163 -7.94 8.71 7.38
C CYS A 163 -8.27 8.96 8.86
#